data_AF-A0A0D2AEB5-F1
#
_entry.id   AF-A0A0D2AEB5-F1
#
_cell.length_a   1.000
_cell.length_b   1.000
_cell.length_c   1.000
_cell.angle_alpha   90.00
_cell.angle_beta   90.00
_cell.angle_gamma   90.00
#
_symmetry.space_group_name_H-M   'P 1'
#
loop_
_entity.id
_entity.type
_entity.pdbx_description
1 polymer ?
#
loop_
_entity_poly.entity_id
_entity_poly.type
_entity_poly.pdbx_seq_one_letter_code
_entity_poly.pdbx_strand_id
1 'polypeptide(L)'
;MSPRFILRESPNSSEATQFLHLVNCYVEAAIMRPSLARMGHANTLNMDPALVKYANLYVKRHEYFRWTPRTARIAFMYVIAVPSLIGYVLYKTDGKFELRGKRRGDIMSDY
;
A
#
# COMPACT_ATOMS: atom_id res chain seq x y z
N MET A 1 55.65 -43.48 48.77
CA MET A 1 55.53 -42.01 48.63
C MET A 1 55.92 -41.62 47.21
N SER A 2 54.95 -41.20 46.39
CA SER A 2 55.02 -40.05 45.46
C SER A 2 54.04 -40.25 44.29
N PRO A 3 52.98 -39.44 44.16
CA PRO A 3 52.11 -39.47 42.99
C PRO A 3 52.81 -38.80 41.80
N ARG A 4 52.79 -39.47 40.65
CA ARG A 4 53.30 -38.97 39.37
C ARG A 4 52.37 -37.86 38.87
N PHE A 5 52.71 -36.62 39.18
CA PHE A 5 52.03 -35.41 38.73
C PHE A 5 52.21 -35.28 37.21
N ILE A 6 51.16 -35.58 36.44
CA ILE A 6 51.13 -35.31 35.00
C ILE A 6 51.06 -33.79 34.83
N LEU A 7 52.15 -33.20 34.37
CA LEU A 7 52.19 -31.79 33.96
C LEU A 7 51.23 -31.63 32.79
N ARG A 8 50.06 -31.04 33.04
CA ARG A 8 49.18 -30.53 31.99
C ARG A 8 49.98 -29.43 31.28
N GLU A 9 50.38 -29.68 30.03
CA GLU A 9 51.05 -28.68 29.20
C GLU A 9 50.24 -27.38 29.24
N SER A 10 50.90 -26.29 29.65
CA SER A 10 50.30 -24.96 29.58
C SER A 10 49.99 -24.68 28.11
N PRO A 11 48.72 -24.35 27.76
CA PRO A 11 48.38 -24.06 26.38
C PRO A 11 49.27 -22.91 25.89
N ASN A 12 49.97 -23.15 24.78
CA ASN A 12 50.75 -22.15 24.07
C ASN A 12 49.84 -20.96 23.74
N SER A 13 50.36 -19.73 23.77
CA SER A 13 49.57 -18.49 23.62
C SER A 13 48.74 -18.44 22.33
N SER A 14 49.13 -19.22 21.31
CA SER A 14 48.40 -19.43 20.06
C SER A 14 47.12 -20.28 20.19
N GLU A 15 47.08 -21.26 21.09
CA GLU A 15 45.92 -22.14 21.31
C GLU A 15 44.82 -21.43 22.12
N ALA A 16 45.23 -20.64 23.13
CA ALA A 16 44.30 -19.86 23.96
C ALA A 16 43.60 -18.74 23.15
N THR A 17 44.31 -18.10 22.21
CA THR A 17 43.71 -17.13 21.29
C THR A 17 42.75 -17.79 20.30
N GLN A 18 43.04 -19.01 19.82
CA GLN A 18 42.12 -19.76 18.96
C GLN A 18 40.84 -20.19 19.69
N PHE A 19 40.95 -20.66 20.94
CA PHE A 19 39.78 -21.01 21.76
C PHE A 19 38.92 -19.79 22.10
N LEU A 20 39.52 -18.65 22.45
CA LEU A 20 38.76 -17.43 22.72
C LEU A 20 38.12 -16.86 21.44
N HIS A 21 38.77 -16.95 20.29
CA HIS A 21 38.15 -16.62 19.00
C HIS A 21 36.99 -17.55 18.65
N LEU A 22 37.10 -18.86 18.94
CA LEU A 22 36.02 -19.82 18.73
C LEU A 22 34.83 -19.57 19.66
N VAL A 23 35.07 -19.30 20.94
CA VAL A 23 34.01 -19.00 21.91
C VAL A 23 33.34 -17.66 21.59
N ASN A 24 34.10 -16.63 21.20
CA ASN A 24 33.52 -15.37 20.73
C ASN A 24 32.71 -15.53 19.44
N CYS A 25 33.22 -16.31 18.47
CA CYS A 25 32.49 -16.60 17.23
C CYS A 25 31.20 -17.40 17.50
N TYR A 26 31.23 -18.33 18.46
CA TYR A 26 30.05 -19.11 18.86
C TYR A 26 29.01 -18.27 19.61
N VAL A 27 29.46 -17.36 20.50
CA VAL A 27 28.59 -16.43 21.21
C VAL A 27 27.98 -15.37 20.28
N GLU A 28 28.73 -14.84 19.31
CA GLU A 28 28.19 -13.93 18.29
C GLU A 28 27.22 -14.63 17.34
N ALA A 29 27.53 -15.85 16.88
CA ALA A 29 26.64 -16.62 16.01
C ALA A 29 25.33 -17.02 16.72
N ALA A 30 25.36 -17.30 18.03
CA ALA A 30 24.17 -17.64 18.81
C ALA A 30 23.25 -16.43 19.10
N ILE A 31 23.76 -15.19 19.01
CA ILE A 31 22.97 -13.96 19.22
C ILE A 31 22.33 -13.45 17.90
N MET A 32 22.73 -13.98 16.74
CA MET A 32 22.08 -13.69 15.45
C MET A 32 20.71 -14.41 15.35
N ARG A 33 19.68 -13.85 15.98
CA ARG A 33 18.29 -14.25 15.72
C ARG A 33 17.90 -13.75 14.32
N PRO A 34 17.56 -14.61 13.34
CA PRO A 34 17.00 -14.12 12.08
C PRO A 34 15.65 -13.47 12.40
N SER A 35 15.59 -12.13 12.39
CA SER A 35 14.34 -11.42 12.57
C SER A 35 13.47 -11.62 11.33
N LEU A 36 12.22 -12.05 11.54
CA LEU A 36 11.16 -12.14 10.50
C LEU A 36 11.01 -10.84 9.68
N ALA A 37 11.49 -9.72 10.21
CA ALA A 37 11.52 -8.41 9.56
C ALA A 37 12.36 -8.36 8.26
N ARG A 38 13.25 -9.34 8.01
CA ARG A 38 14.11 -9.37 6.81
C ARG A 38 13.69 -10.38 5.74
N MET A 39 12.57 -11.08 5.94
CA MET A 39 11.97 -12.03 4.99
C MET A 39 10.87 -11.38 4.14
N GLY A 40 11.06 -10.12 3.73
CA GLY A 40 10.23 -9.48 2.70
C GLY A 40 11.00 -9.50 1.38
N HIS A 41 10.35 -9.97 0.31
CA HIS A 41 10.83 -9.94 -1.08
C HIS A 41 11.71 -8.71 -1.33
N ALA A 42 12.98 -8.93 -1.69
CA ALA A 42 13.88 -7.84 -2.05
C ALA A 42 13.20 -7.02 -3.15
N ASN A 43 12.98 -5.72 -2.89
CA ASN A 43 12.36 -4.82 -3.86
C ASN A 43 13.15 -4.91 -5.17
N THR A 44 12.61 -5.63 -6.15
CA THR A 44 13.22 -5.84 -7.47
C THR A 44 13.25 -4.55 -8.29
N LEU A 45 12.47 -3.56 -7.87
CA LEU A 45 12.37 -2.25 -8.48
C LEU A 45 12.94 -1.19 -7.53
N ASN A 46 13.92 -0.44 -8.02
CA ASN A 46 14.41 0.76 -7.36
C ASN A 46 13.29 1.80 -7.36
N MET A 47 12.66 2.01 -6.20
CA MET A 47 11.62 3.02 -6.07
C MET A 47 12.23 4.41 -6.10
N ASP A 48 11.93 5.19 -7.14
CA ASP A 48 12.28 6.60 -7.18
C ASP A 48 11.50 7.36 -6.10
N PRO A 49 12.17 8.10 -5.19
CA PRO A 49 11.51 8.86 -4.14
C PRO A 49 10.47 9.85 -4.69
N ALA A 50 10.65 10.40 -5.89
CA ALA A 50 9.68 11.33 -6.47
C ALA A 50 8.36 10.61 -6.86
N LEU A 51 8.46 9.44 -7.48
CA LEU A 51 7.28 8.64 -7.87
C LEU A 51 6.51 8.12 -6.65
N VAL A 52 7.21 7.66 -5.62
CA VAL A 52 6.59 7.25 -4.35
C VAL A 52 5.86 8.43 -3.70
N LYS A 53 6.47 9.63 -3.70
CA LYS A 53 5.83 10.84 -3.17
C LYS A 53 4.57 11.22 -3.97
N TYR A 54 4.62 11.18 -5.29
CA TYR A 54 3.46 11.46 -6.15
C TYR A 54 2.30 10.50 -5.85
N ALA A 55 2.58 9.20 -5.77
CA ALA A 55 1.57 8.19 -5.43
C ALA A 55 0.93 8.47 -4.06
N ASN A 56 1.75 8.79 -3.06
CA ASN A 56 1.28 9.15 -1.73
C ASN A 56 0.41 10.42 -1.75
N LEU A 57 0.78 11.46 -2.51
CA LEU A 57 -0.03 12.69 -2.65
C LEU A 57 -1.39 12.43 -3.32
N TYR A 58 -1.47 11.46 -4.24
CA TYR A 58 -2.73 11.10 -4.87
C TYR A 58 -3.69 10.43 -3.88
N VAL A 59 -3.21 9.44 -3.14
CA VAL A 59 -4.00 8.72 -2.11
C VAL A 59 -4.43 9.66 -0.99
N LYS A 60 -3.52 10.54 -0.56
CA LYS A 60 -3.72 11.48 0.57
C LYS A 60 -4.41 12.79 0.18
N ARG A 61 -4.89 12.93 -1.06
CA ARG A 61 -5.51 14.16 -1.56
C ARG A 61 -6.69 14.65 -0.71
N HIS A 62 -7.42 13.73 -0.08
CA HIS A 62 -8.56 14.05 0.78
C HIS A 62 -8.15 14.82 2.06
N GLU A 63 -6.94 14.61 2.58
CA GLU A 63 -6.44 15.31 3.77
C GLU A 63 -6.15 16.80 3.48
N TYR A 64 -5.70 17.10 2.25
CA TYR A 64 -5.36 18.46 1.83
C TYR A 64 -6.51 19.21 1.14
N PHE A 65 -7.71 18.62 1.13
CA PHE A 65 -8.86 19.21 0.47
C PHE A 65 -9.37 20.44 1.24
N ARG A 66 -9.78 21.47 0.49
CA ARG A 66 -10.31 22.73 1.04
C ARG A 66 -11.58 23.13 0.29
N TRP A 67 -12.60 23.54 1.03
CA TRP A 67 -13.81 24.11 0.45
C TRP A 67 -13.55 25.54 -0.03
N THR A 68 -13.24 25.66 -1.32
CA THR A 68 -13.12 26.95 -2.01
C THR A 68 -14.39 27.22 -2.80
N PRO A 69 -14.76 28.48 -3.09
CA PRO A 69 -15.98 28.78 -3.83
C PRO A 69 -15.97 28.18 -5.25
N ARG A 70 -14.80 27.90 -5.82
CA ARG A 70 -14.69 27.20 -7.12
C ARG A 70 -15.03 25.71 -6.96
N THR A 71 -14.41 25.02 -6.01
CA THR A 71 -14.63 23.57 -5.82
C THR A 71 -16.04 23.27 -5.31
N ALA A 72 -16.59 24.11 -4.44
CA ALA A 72 -17.97 23.99 -3.96
C ALA A 72 -18.99 24.05 -5.09
N ARG A 73 -18.83 25.00 -6.03
CA ARG A 73 -19.70 25.12 -7.21
C ARG A 73 -19.63 23.88 -8.10
N ILE A 74 -18.42 23.38 -8.36
CA ILE A 74 -18.25 22.17 -9.18
C ILE A 74 -18.90 20.97 -8.50
N ALA A 75 -18.63 20.75 -7.21
CA ALA A 75 -19.23 19.66 -6.45
C ALA A 75 -20.76 19.73 -6.45
N PHE A 76 -21.34 20.91 -6.22
CA PHE A 76 -22.79 21.12 -6.26
C PHE A 76 -23.39 20.78 -7.64
N MET A 77 -22.76 21.26 -8.73
CA MET A 77 -23.29 21.03 -10.07
C MET A 77 -23.33 19.54 -10.41
N TYR A 78 -22.26 18.80 -10.15
CA TYR A 78 -22.19 17.39 -10.54
C TYR A 78 -22.87 16.43 -9.57
N VAL A 79 -22.91 16.74 -8.27
CA VAL A 79 -23.52 15.86 -7.26
C VAL A 79 -25.03 16.11 -7.12
N ILE A 80 -25.49 17.35 -7.37
CA ILE A 80 -26.90 17.73 -7.14
C ILE A 80 -27.55 18.18 -8.45
N ALA A 81 -27.06 19.23 -9.09
CA ALA A 81 -27.78 19.86 -10.21
C ALA A 81 -27.95 18.92 -11.42
N VAL A 82 -26.89 18.26 -11.88
CA VAL A 82 -26.93 17.34 -13.02
C VAL A 82 -27.81 16.12 -12.74
N PRO A 83 -27.61 15.33 -11.67
CA PRO A 83 -28.45 14.16 -11.41
C PRO A 83 -29.90 14.53 -11.10
N SER A 84 -30.17 15.66 -10.43
CA SER A 84 -31.56 16.11 -10.22
C SER A 84 -32.24 16.54 -11.53
N LEU A 85 -31.53 17.24 -12.41
CA LEU A 85 -32.06 17.62 -13.73
C LEU A 85 -32.36 16.38 -14.57
N ILE A 86 -31.41 15.43 -14.64
CA ILE A 86 -31.60 14.17 -15.36
C ILE A 86 -32.77 13.40 -14.74
N GLY A 87 -32.81 13.26 -13.42
CA GLY A 87 -33.89 12.59 -12.71
C GLY A 87 -35.24 13.23 -13.03
N TYR A 88 -35.34 14.56 -12.97
CA TYR A 88 -36.58 15.28 -13.29
C TYR A 88 -37.03 15.05 -14.73
N VAL A 89 -36.11 15.15 -15.69
CA VAL A 89 -36.42 14.87 -17.10
C VAL A 89 -36.89 13.43 -17.26
N LEU A 90 -36.15 12.46 -16.72
CA LEU A 90 -36.51 11.04 -16.78
C LEU A 90 -37.89 10.78 -16.17
N TYR A 91 -38.16 11.27 -14.96
CA TYR A 91 -39.48 11.14 -14.34
C TYR A 91 -40.59 11.76 -15.19
N LYS A 92 -40.31 12.87 -15.87
CA LYS A 92 -41.28 13.50 -16.75
C LYS A 92 -41.41 12.79 -18.08
N THR A 93 -40.39 12.12 -18.60
CA THR A 93 -40.40 11.43 -19.90
C THR A 93 -40.68 9.93 -19.79
N ASP A 94 -40.74 9.38 -18.59
CA ASP A 94 -41.02 7.97 -18.38
C ASP A 94 -42.43 7.62 -18.87
N GLY A 95 -42.52 6.54 -19.65
CA GLY A 95 -43.73 6.16 -20.38
C GLY A 95 -44.19 7.19 -21.43
N LYS A 96 -43.40 8.22 -21.78
CA LYS A 96 -43.87 9.28 -22.69
C LYS A 96 -44.02 8.91 -24.14
N PHE A 97 -43.14 8.02 -24.57
CA PHE A 97 -42.86 7.81 -25.97
C PHE A 97 -43.04 6.32 -26.25
N GLU A 98 -44.15 5.96 -26.88
CA GLU A 98 -44.42 4.61 -27.36
C GLU A 98 -44.20 4.56 -28.87
N LEU A 99 -43.08 3.99 -29.28
CA LEU A 99 -42.62 3.97 -30.67
C LEU A 99 -42.96 2.67 -31.41
N ARG A 100 -43.56 1.68 -30.73
CA ARG A 100 -43.91 0.43 -31.41
C ARG A 100 -45.00 0.69 -32.45
N GLY A 101 -44.67 0.39 -33.71
CA GLY A 101 -45.63 0.34 -34.82
C GLY A 101 -46.17 1.68 -35.34
N LYS A 102 -45.63 2.83 -34.89
CA LYS A 102 -46.06 4.16 -35.39
C LYS A 102 -45.62 4.39 -36.85
N ARG A 103 -46.50 4.96 -37.69
CA ARG A 103 -46.23 5.29 -39.10
C ARG A 103 -46.00 6.79 -39.29
N ARG A 104 -45.60 7.18 -40.52
CA ARG A 104 -45.35 8.58 -40.89
C ARG A 104 -46.65 9.39 -40.74
N GLY A 105 -46.63 10.39 -39.85
CA GLY A 105 -47.77 11.27 -39.57
C GLY A 105 -48.49 10.96 -38.26
N ASP A 106 -48.18 9.85 -37.58
CA ASP A 106 -48.79 9.50 -36.28
C ASP A 106 -48.13 10.24 -35.11
N ILE A 107 -48.92 10.57 -34.09
CA ILE A 107 -48.42 11.21 -32.86
C ILE A 107 -47.54 10.26 -32.05
N MET A 108 -46.42 10.79 -31.53
CA MET A 108 -45.38 10.02 -30.82
C MET A 108 -45.63 9.91 -29.30
N SER A 109 -46.45 10.82 -28.75
CA SER A 109 -46.75 10.90 -27.32
C SER A 109 -48.02 10.13 -26.97
N ASP A 110 -48.00 9.38 -25.86
CA ASP A 110 -49.13 8.57 -25.36
C ASP A 110 -49.99 9.28 -24.28
N TYR A 111 -50.15 10.62 -24.37
CA TYR A 111 -50.75 11.51 -23.34
C TYR A 111 -52.00 12.20 -23.86
#